data_AF-A0A0A6VHQ5-F1
#
_entry.id   AF-A0A0A6VHQ5-F1
#
_cell.length_a   1.000
_cell.length_b   1.000
_cell.length_c   1.000
_cell.angle_alpha   90.00
_cell.angle_beta   90.00
_cell.angle_gamma   90.00
#
_symmetry.space_group_name_H-M   'P 1'
#
loop_
_entity.id
_entity.type
_entity.pdbx_description
1 polymer ?
#
loop_
_entity_poly.entity_id
_entity_poly.type
_entity_poly.pdbx_seq_one_letter_code
_entity_poly.pdbx_strand_id
1 'polypeptide(L)'
;HYVIIPHFIDKKKTAYEIINAIPKEKLLLLDKLVPGVTGEYAAAYENFEKDIYDGLTEAIDQLSKYHTLKIIFPEHSYYPPEILIGLKNFCQDNAFSYKVISAIAEETINEGEVYIAVMEDDLVTLIERTMLSDFKIGEQVGIISYNETPLKKVILNGITTISTNFHQMGLIAAELILANSKEHVEVPFKLTLRASL
;
A
#
# COMPACT_ATOMS: atom_id res chain seq x y z
N HIS A 1 -23.03 5.34 15.00
CA HIS A 1 -22.39 5.11 13.69
C HIS A 1 -21.68 3.77 13.71
N TYR A 2 -21.61 3.10 12.57
CA TYR A 2 -20.84 1.89 12.31
C TYR A 2 -19.71 2.28 11.36
N VAL A 3 -18.47 2.16 11.82
CA VAL A 3 -17.27 2.35 10.99
C VAL A 3 -16.73 0.97 10.66
N ILE A 4 -16.62 0.65 9.38
CA ILE A 4 -16.21 -0.68 8.91
C ILE A 4 -14.94 -0.55 8.08
N ILE A 5 -13.89 -1.26 8.50
CA ILE A 5 -12.65 -1.47 7.76
C ILE A 5 -12.74 -2.86 7.10
N PRO A 6 -12.95 -2.97 5.78
CA PRO A 6 -13.30 -4.23 5.12
C PRO A 6 -12.04 -5.06 4.75
N HIS A 7 -11.31 -5.53 5.75
CA HIS A 7 -10.16 -6.44 5.57
C HIS A 7 -10.60 -7.91 5.48
N PHE A 8 -11.44 -8.23 4.50
CA PHE A 8 -11.94 -9.59 4.32
C PHE A 8 -10.92 -10.44 3.53
N ILE A 9 -10.53 -11.59 4.07
CA ILE A 9 -9.66 -12.57 3.39
C ILE A 9 -10.52 -13.59 2.62
N ASP A 10 -11.45 -14.28 3.29
CA ASP A 10 -12.20 -15.41 2.67
C ASP A 10 -13.62 -15.06 2.17
N LYS A 11 -14.19 -13.91 2.57
CA LYS A 11 -15.62 -13.58 2.33
C LYS A 11 -15.85 -12.26 1.57
N LYS A 12 -14.87 -11.82 0.76
CA LYS A 12 -14.96 -10.57 -0.03
C LYS A 12 -16.27 -10.47 -0.85
N LYS A 13 -16.75 -11.59 -1.41
CA LYS A 13 -17.90 -11.62 -2.32
C LYS A 13 -19.29 -11.56 -1.67
N THR A 14 -19.41 -11.72 -0.36
CA THR A 14 -20.73 -11.69 0.33
C THR A 14 -20.80 -10.66 1.45
N ALA A 15 -19.67 -10.05 1.83
CA ALA A 15 -19.64 -9.05 2.89
C ALA A 15 -20.58 -7.86 2.64
N TYR A 16 -20.78 -7.47 1.37
CA TYR A 16 -21.68 -6.37 1.01
C TYR A 16 -23.14 -6.63 1.43
N GLU A 17 -23.59 -7.89 1.49
CA GLU A 17 -24.97 -8.23 1.88
C GLU A 17 -25.23 -7.84 3.33
N ILE A 18 -24.27 -8.14 4.21
CA ILE A 18 -24.33 -7.78 5.64
C ILE A 18 -24.21 -6.26 5.79
N ILE A 19 -23.30 -5.63 5.04
CA ILE A 19 -23.12 -4.17 5.09
C ILE A 19 -24.38 -3.44 4.60
N ASN A 20 -25.10 -3.99 3.61
CA ASN A 20 -26.34 -3.41 3.10
C ASN A 20 -27.51 -3.49 4.08
N ALA A 21 -27.45 -4.36 5.09
CA ALA A 21 -28.45 -4.39 6.17
C ALA A 21 -28.26 -3.26 7.20
N ILE A 22 -27.15 -2.52 7.15
CA ILE A 22 -26.88 -1.40 8.05
C ILE A 22 -27.60 -0.15 7.53
N PRO A 23 -28.30 0.61 8.39
CA PRO A 23 -28.87 1.89 8.01
C PRO A 23 -27.78 2.83 7.47
N LYS A 24 -27.96 3.30 6.22
CA LYS A 24 -26.91 3.97 5.45
C LYS A 24 -26.48 5.29 6.06
N GLU A 25 -27.40 5.97 6.73
CA GLU A 25 -27.12 7.16 7.50
C GLU A 25 -26.15 6.93 8.67
N LYS A 26 -26.03 5.68 9.15
CA LYS A 26 -25.11 5.29 10.22
C LYS A 26 -23.84 4.61 9.70
N LEU A 27 -23.72 4.36 8.39
CA LEU A 27 -22.62 3.59 7.80
C LEU A 27 -21.49 4.52 7.35
N LEU A 28 -20.26 4.19 7.76
CA LEU A 28 -19.02 4.71 7.18
C LEU A 28 -18.11 3.54 6.78
N LEU A 29 -17.71 3.50 5.50
CA LEU A 29 -16.64 2.62 5.03
C LEU A 29 -15.29 3.33 5.14
N LEU A 30 -14.31 2.65 5.70
CA LEU A 30 -12.98 3.18 5.92
C LEU A 30 -11.96 2.30 5.18
N ASP A 31 -10.89 2.91 4.64
CA ASP A 31 -9.80 2.27 3.89
C ASP A 31 -10.22 1.73 2.51
N LYS A 32 -11.30 0.93 2.39
CA LYS A 32 -11.75 0.41 1.07
C LYS A 32 -13.23 0.59 0.85
N LEU A 33 -13.57 0.87 -0.41
CA LEU A 33 -14.92 0.66 -0.91
C LEU A 33 -15.17 -0.84 -1.07
N VAL A 34 -16.41 -1.26 -0.82
CA VAL A 34 -16.82 -2.66 -0.98
C VAL A 34 -17.78 -2.75 -2.17
N PRO A 35 -17.37 -3.40 -3.27
CA PRO A 35 -18.26 -3.62 -4.41
C PRO A 35 -19.57 -4.29 -4.00
N GLY A 36 -20.70 -3.77 -4.47
CA GLY A 36 -22.04 -4.26 -4.13
C GLY A 36 -22.70 -3.56 -2.93
N VAL A 37 -21.98 -2.70 -2.19
CA VAL A 37 -22.62 -1.83 -1.20
C VAL A 37 -23.34 -0.69 -1.93
N THR A 38 -24.66 -0.58 -1.72
CA THR A 38 -25.53 0.38 -2.42
C THR A 38 -26.06 1.48 -1.48
N GLY A 39 -26.72 2.49 -2.02
CA GLY A 39 -27.29 3.62 -1.27
C GLY A 39 -26.29 4.72 -0.96
N GLU A 40 -26.73 5.75 -0.23
CA GLU A 40 -25.91 6.91 0.16
C GLU A 40 -25.29 6.69 1.54
N TYR A 41 -23.96 6.51 1.60
CA TYR A 41 -23.21 6.27 2.83
C TYR A 41 -21.90 7.06 2.82
N ALA A 42 -21.28 7.25 3.97
CA ALA A 42 -19.98 7.92 4.04
C ALA A 42 -18.84 6.96 3.69
N ALA A 43 -17.80 7.45 3.02
CA ALA A 43 -16.57 6.68 2.86
C ALA A 43 -15.32 7.56 2.94
N ALA A 44 -14.29 7.08 3.61
CA ALA A 44 -12.93 7.61 3.52
C ALA A 44 -12.03 6.46 3.07
N TYR A 45 -11.58 6.48 1.82
CA TYR A 45 -11.04 5.29 1.15
C TYR A 45 -9.73 5.59 0.40
N GLU A 46 -8.98 4.53 0.10
CA GLU A 46 -7.73 4.56 -0.65
C GLU A 46 -7.99 4.18 -2.12
N ASN A 47 -7.21 4.74 -3.03
CA ASN A 47 -7.24 4.44 -4.45
C ASN A 47 -5.98 3.67 -4.83
N PHE A 48 -5.91 2.41 -4.41
CA PHE A 48 -4.69 1.59 -4.44
C PHE A 48 -3.94 1.54 -5.77
N GLU A 49 -4.64 1.56 -6.90
CA GLU A 49 -4.02 1.60 -8.24
C GLU A 49 -3.31 2.93 -8.47
N LYS A 50 -4.02 4.04 -8.24
CA LYS A 50 -3.48 5.40 -8.41
C LYS A 50 -2.39 5.69 -7.38
N ASP A 51 -2.61 5.27 -6.13
CA ASP A 51 -1.76 5.58 -4.99
C ASP A 51 -0.33 5.04 -5.16
N ILE A 52 -0.18 3.76 -5.53
CA ILE A 52 1.15 3.20 -5.79
C ILE A 52 1.79 3.84 -7.02
N TYR A 53 1.02 4.13 -8.07
CA TYR A 53 1.53 4.76 -9.29
C TYR A 53 2.11 6.14 -8.98
N ASP A 54 1.33 6.98 -8.30
CA ASP A 54 1.73 8.34 -7.93
C ASP A 54 2.89 8.33 -6.94
N GLY A 55 2.84 7.45 -5.93
CA GLY A 55 3.91 7.31 -4.95
C GLY A 55 5.25 6.87 -5.54
N LEU A 56 5.23 6.01 -6.57
CA LEU A 56 6.44 5.64 -7.31
C LEU A 56 6.88 6.75 -8.28
N THR A 57 5.93 7.48 -8.87
CA THR A 57 6.21 8.66 -9.70
C THR A 57 6.94 9.74 -8.91
N GLU A 58 6.56 9.98 -7.65
CA GLU A 58 7.28 10.90 -6.75
C GLU A 58 8.73 10.47 -6.47
N ALA A 59 9.05 9.18 -6.64
CA ALA A 59 10.38 8.61 -6.40
C ALA A 59 11.19 8.39 -7.69
N ILE A 60 10.72 8.86 -8.85
CA ILE A 60 11.29 8.49 -10.16
C ILE A 60 12.78 8.77 -10.27
N ASP A 61 13.25 9.90 -9.74
CA ASP A 61 14.65 10.30 -9.78
C ASP A 61 15.53 9.32 -9.00
N GLN A 62 15.08 8.88 -7.82
CA GLN A 62 15.81 7.89 -7.01
C GLN A 62 15.71 6.49 -7.61
N LEU A 63 14.57 6.16 -8.24
CA LEU A 63 14.35 4.88 -8.91
C LEU A 63 15.21 4.72 -10.16
N SER A 64 15.62 5.82 -10.81
CA SER A 64 16.35 5.82 -12.10
C SER A 64 17.67 5.03 -12.11
N LYS A 65 18.29 4.78 -10.95
CA LYS A 65 19.52 3.97 -10.82
C LYS A 65 19.28 2.46 -10.80
N TYR A 66 18.02 2.04 -10.73
CA TYR A 66 17.61 0.63 -10.71
C TYR A 66 16.97 0.24 -12.05
N HIS A 67 16.97 -1.06 -12.38
CA HIS A 67 16.39 -1.58 -13.62
C HIS A 67 15.11 -2.39 -13.40
N THR A 68 14.89 -2.94 -12.19
CA THR A 68 13.74 -3.81 -11.89
C THR A 68 13.07 -3.43 -10.58
N LEU A 69 11.73 -3.35 -10.59
CA LEU A 69 10.90 -3.26 -9.39
C LEU A 69 10.22 -4.61 -9.10
N LYS A 70 10.43 -5.15 -7.91
CA LYS A 70 9.78 -6.37 -7.44
C LYS A 70 8.83 -6.03 -6.32
N ILE A 71 7.59 -6.51 -6.38
CA ILE A 71 6.65 -6.40 -5.26
C ILE A 71 6.45 -7.77 -4.62
N ILE A 72 6.62 -7.81 -3.30
CA ILE A 72 6.34 -8.99 -2.50
C ILE A 72 4.85 -8.93 -2.16
N PHE A 73 4.07 -9.81 -2.78
CA PHE A 73 2.61 -9.83 -2.71
C PHE A 73 2.11 -11.25 -2.39
N PRO A 74 1.86 -11.56 -1.11
CA PRO A 74 1.44 -12.90 -0.70
C PRO A 74 0.08 -13.30 -1.31
N GLU A 75 -0.04 -14.56 -1.72
CA GLU A 75 -1.25 -15.12 -2.37
C GLU A 75 -2.51 -15.01 -1.49
N HIS A 76 -2.33 -15.05 -0.17
CA HIS A 76 -3.42 -14.98 0.82
C HIS A 76 -3.38 -13.68 1.63
N SER A 77 -3.41 -12.53 0.94
CA SER A 77 -3.43 -11.22 1.58
C SER A 77 -4.78 -10.49 1.42
N TYR A 78 -5.08 -9.60 2.38
CA TYR A 78 -6.22 -8.68 2.27
C TYR A 78 -5.93 -7.50 1.33
N TYR A 79 -4.69 -7.38 0.84
CA TYR A 79 -4.30 -6.29 -0.04
C TYR A 79 -5.03 -6.37 -1.39
N PRO A 80 -5.43 -5.23 -1.96
CA PRO A 80 -6.16 -5.22 -3.22
C PRO A 80 -5.24 -5.50 -4.41
N PRO A 81 -5.63 -6.34 -5.38
CA PRO A 81 -4.84 -6.60 -6.59
C PRO A 81 -4.60 -5.34 -7.45
N GLU A 82 -5.38 -4.28 -7.25
CA GLU A 82 -5.25 -2.95 -7.84
C GLU A 82 -3.84 -2.36 -7.61
N ILE A 83 -3.17 -2.69 -6.50
CA ILE A 83 -1.76 -2.33 -6.25
C ILE A 83 -0.85 -2.87 -7.37
N LEU A 84 -1.08 -4.10 -7.83
CA LEU A 84 -0.27 -4.72 -8.89
C LEU A 84 -0.53 -4.06 -10.25
N ILE A 85 -1.75 -3.57 -10.47
CA ILE A 85 -2.13 -2.83 -11.68
C ILE A 85 -1.37 -1.50 -11.72
N GLY A 86 -1.42 -0.74 -10.62
CA GLY A 86 -0.72 0.55 -10.51
C GLY A 86 0.78 0.42 -10.67
N LEU A 87 1.41 -0.57 -10.01
CA LEU A 87 2.82 -0.89 -10.19
C LEU A 87 3.16 -1.21 -11.65
N LYS A 88 2.36 -2.08 -12.28
CA LYS A 88 2.59 -2.47 -13.67
C LYS A 88 2.51 -1.27 -14.60
N ASN A 89 1.49 -0.41 -14.45
CA ASN A 89 1.33 0.79 -15.25
C ASN A 89 2.55 1.73 -15.09
N PHE A 90 2.98 1.98 -13.85
CA PHE A 90 4.17 2.78 -13.56
C PHE A 90 5.42 2.23 -14.25
N CYS A 91 5.66 0.92 -14.12
CA CYS A 91 6.82 0.28 -14.72
C CYS A 91 6.79 0.32 -16.25
N GLN A 92 5.61 0.20 -16.87
CA GLN A 92 5.44 0.29 -18.32
C GLN A 92 5.72 1.71 -18.84
N ASP A 93 5.17 2.72 -18.18
CA ASP A 93 5.33 4.13 -18.57
C ASP A 93 6.78 4.60 -18.43
N ASN A 94 7.52 4.05 -17.45
CA ASN A 94 8.89 4.46 -17.12
C ASN A 94 9.96 3.43 -17.50
N ALA A 95 9.61 2.42 -18.30
CA ALA A 95 10.52 1.39 -18.84
C ALA A 95 11.29 0.56 -17.79
N PHE A 96 10.70 0.33 -16.60
CA PHE A 96 11.22 -0.63 -15.64
C PHE A 96 10.77 -2.05 -15.95
N SER A 97 11.66 -3.02 -15.71
CA SER A 97 11.22 -4.41 -15.57
C SER A 97 10.46 -4.57 -14.25
N TYR A 98 9.49 -5.48 -14.18
CA TYR A 98 8.80 -5.76 -12.93
C TYR A 98 8.55 -7.25 -12.70
N LYS A 99 8.45 -7.63 -11.42
CA LYS A 99 8.12 -9.00 -10.99
C LYS A 99 7.24 -8.97 -9.75
N VAL A 100 6.21 -9.82 -9.73
CA VAL A 100 5.44 -10.12 -8.52
C VAL A 100 6.03 -11.38 -7.91
N ILE A 101 6.40 -11.33 -6.62
CA ILE A 101 6.93 -12.47 -5.87
C ILE A 101 6.03 -12.77 -4.68
N SER A 102 5.76 -14.05 -4.42
CA SER A 102 4.87 -14.48 -3.34
C SER A 102 5.51 -14.38 -1.96
N ALA A 103 6.82 -14.60 -1.87
CA ALA A 103 7.60 -14.53 -0.64
C ALA A 103 9.05 -14.13 -0.95
N ILE A 104 9.65 -13.29 -0.11
CA ILE A 104 11.04 -12.90 -0.31
C ILE A 104 12.01 -14.06 -0.02
N ALA A 105 11.67 -15.00 0.87
CA ALA A 105 12.57 -16.07 1.31
C ALA A 105 13.13 -16.94 0.15
N GLU A 106 12.35 -17.09 -0.92
CA GLU A 106 12.69 -17.92 -2.08
C GLU A 106 13.31 -17.13 -3.25
N GLU A 107 13.31 -15.80 -3.18
CA GLU A 107 13.78 -14.94 -4.27
C GLU A 107 15.28 -14.61 -4.13
N THR A 108 16.04 -14.70 -5.21
CA THR A 108 17.42 -14.20 -5.24
C THR A 108 17.42 -12.66 -5.29
N ILE A 109 18.21 -12.04 -4.42
CA ILE A 109 18.42 -10.59 -4.40
C ILE A 109 19.56 -10.24 -5.35
N ASN A 110 19.35 -9.31 -6.28
CA ASN A 110 20.37 -8.84 -7.20
C ASN A 110 20.54 -7.32 -7.10
N GLU A 111 21.75 -6.85 -7.45
CA GLU A 111 22.03 -5.43 -7.65
C GLU A 111 21.18 -4.86 -8.79
N GLY A 112 20.79 -3.59 -8.67
CA GLY A 112 19.94 -2.90 -9.62
C GLY A 112 18.44 -3.17 -9.42
N GLU A 113 18.05 -3.82 -8.32
CA GLU A 113 16.65 -4.17 -8.03
C GLU A 113 16.09 -3.38 -6.84
N VAL A 114 14.81 -3.01 -6.94
CA VAL A 114 14.03 -2.43 -5.85
C VAL A 114 12.98 -3.41 -5.39
N TYR A 115 12.82 -3.57 -4.09
CA TYR A 115 11.83 -4.45 -3.47
C TYR A 115 10.79 -3.63 -2.72
N ILE A 116 9.51 -3.84 -3.06
CA ILE A 116 8.36 -3.25 -2.40
C ILE A 116 7.72 -4.32 -1.51
N ALA A 117 7.82 -4.16 -0.20
CA ALA A 117 7.24 -5.09 0.78
C ALA A 117 5.89 -4.56 1.30
N VAL A 118 4.82 -5.31 1.08
CA VAL A 118 3.47 -4.96 1.60
C VAL A 118 3.20 -5.50 3.00
N MET A 119 3.99 -6.48 3.45
CA MET A 119 3.91 -7.10 4.77
C MET A 119 5.18 -6.83 5.57
N GLU A 120 5.04 -6.72 6.90
CA GLU A 120 6.16 -6.45 7.80
C GLU A 120 7.14 -7.64 7.87
N ASP A 121 6.64 -8.88 7.90
CA ASP A 121 7.48 -10.08 8.00
C ASP A 121 8.39 -10.24 6.77
N ASP A 122 7.86 -9.95 5.58
CA ASP A 122 8.64 -9.93 4.33
C ASP A 122 9.66 -8.78 4.32
N LEU A 123 9.31 -7.61 4.85
CA LEU A 123 10.25 -6.48 4.99
C LEU A 123 11.44 -6.86 5.88
N VAL A 124 11.17 -7.47 7.04
CA VAL A 124 12.21 -7.92 7.97
C VAL A 124 13.12 -8.94 7.29
N THR A 125 12.53 -9.96 6.65
CA THR A 125 13.28 -11.01 5.96
C THR A 125 14.12 -10.44 4.82
N LEU A 126 13.58 -9.50 4.05
CA LEU A 126 14.31 -8.80 2.99
C LEU A 126 15.53 -8.09 3.55
N ILE A 127 15.35 -7.28 4.60
CA ILE A 127 16.44 -6.52 5.24
C ILE A 127 17.53 -7.46 5.74
N GLU A 128 17.16 -8.50 6.49
CA GLU A 128 18.13 -9.47 7.03
C GLU A 128 18.94 -10.12 5.90
N ARG A 129 18.28 -10.54 4.82
CA ARG A 129 18.95 -11.18 3.69
C ARG A 129 19.84 -10.22 2.91
N THR A 130 19.44 -8.96 2.72
CA THR A 130 20.30 -7.96 2.06
C THR A 130 21.48 -7.59 2.95
N MET A 131 21.32 -7.52 4.28
CA MET A 131 22.43 -7.26 5.19
C MET A 131 23.45 -8.41 5.28
N LEU A 132 23.02 -9.64 4.98
CA LEU A 132 23.90 -10.81 4.90
C LEU A 132 24.60 -10.95 3.54
N SER A 133 24.22 -10.14 2.55
CA SER A 133 24.94 -10.06 1.27
C SER A 133 25.92 -8.88 1.27
N ASP A 134 26.70 -8.76 0.19
CA ASP A 134 27.62 -7.64 0.00
C ASP A 134 26.93 -6.38 -0.58
N PHE A 135 25.60 -6.37 -0.69
CA PHE A 135 24.87 -5.27 -1.32
C PHE A 135 24.60 -4.13 -0.34
N LYS A 136 24.77 -2.90 -0.85
CA LYS A 136 24.38 -1.69 -0.13
C LYS A 136 22.92 -1.31 -0.41
N ILE A 137 22.12 -1.30 0.65
CA ILE A 137 20.73 -0.82 0.60
C ILE A 137 20.72 0.68 0.29
N GLY A 138 19.82 1.11 -0.59
CA GLY A 138 19.72 2.50 -1.07
C GLY A 138 20.77 2.89 -2.11
N GLU A 139 21.70 2.01 -2.46
CA GLU A 139 22.67 2.21 -3.54
C GLU A 139 22.51 1.13 -4.61
N GLN A 140 22.74 -0.13 -4.22
CA GLN A 140 22.72 -1.29 -5.11
C GLN A 140 21.38 -2.02 -5.08
N VAL A 141 20.70 -2.02 -3.93
CA VAL A 141 19.37 -2.61 -3.75
C VAL A 141 18.46 -1.58 -3.10
N GLY A 142 17.31 -1.28 -3.71
CA GLY A 142 16.31 -0.40 -3.13
C GLY A 142 15.31 -1.18 -2.28
N ILE A 143 14.85 -0.58 -1.18
CA ILE A 143 13.77 -1.14 -0.36
C ILE A 143 12.72 -0.05 -0.14
N ILE A 144 11.48 -0.38 -0.48
CA ILE A 144 10.30 0.43 -0.20
C ILE A 144 9.36 -0.42 0.65
N SER A 145 8.81 0.14 1.72
CA SER A 145 7.75 -0.52 2.48
C SER A 145 6.40 0.15 2.23
N TYR A 146 5.39 -0.67 2.00
CA TYR A 146 4.01 -0.22 1.98
C TYR A 146 3.56 0.07 3.41
N ASN A 147 2.88 1.20 3.60
CA ASN A 147 2.42 1.76 4.87
C ASN A 147 3.54 2.17 5.85
N GLU A 148 3.40 3.37 6.41
CA GLU A 148 4.33 3.93 7.38
C GLU A 148 4.11 3.34 8.77
N THR A 149 5.20 3.06 9.50
CA THR A 149 5.17 2.74 10.92
C THR A 149 6.27 3.52 11.66
N PRO A 150 6.13 3.80 12.97
CA PRO A 150 7.19 4.48 13.72
C PRO A 150 8.56 3.78 13.63
N LEU A 151 8.56 2.45 13.52
CA LEU A 151 9.76 1.63 13.46
C LEU A 151 10.54 1.84 12.15
N LYS A 152 9.85 2.02 11.02
CA LYS A 152 10.46 2.23 9.69
C LYS A 152 11.29 3.52 9.62
N LYS A 153 11.08 4.46 10.55
CA LYS A 153 11.86 5.70 10.65
C LYS A 153 13.26 5.51 11.21
N VAL A 154 13.47 4.45 12.00
CA VAL A 154 14.72 4.25 12.77
C VAL A 154 15.57 3.12 12.22
N ILE A 155 14.97 2.10 11.60
CA ILE A 155 15.70 0.98 11.00
C ILE A 155 16.43 1.46 9.74
N LEU A 156 17.69 1.03 9.54
CA LEU A 156 18.51 1.32 8.36
C LEU A 156 18.64 2.82 8.02
N ASN A 157 18.75 3.70 9.02
CA ASN A 157 18.69 5.16 8.85
C ASN A 157 17.40 5.64 8.14
N GLY A 158 16.35 4.85 8.24
CA GLY A 158 15.05 5.11 7.66
C GLY A 158 14.78 4.32 6.38
N ILE A 159 13.65 3.61 6.38
CA ILE A 159 13.10 2.91 5.23
C ILE A 159 12.15 3.84 4.47
N THR A 160 12.33 3.96 3.16
CA THR A 160 11.41 4.66 2.25
C THR A 160 10.05 4.00 2.30
N THR A 161 8.99 4.78 2.48
CA THR A 161 7.62 4.25 2.55
C THR A 161 6.70 4.94 1.57
N ILE A 162 5.78 4.18 0.99
CA ILE A 162 4.59 4.71 0.32
C ILE A 162 3.39 4.37 1.20
N SER A 163 2.61 5.37 1.60
CA SER A 163 1.60 5.18 2.64
C SER A 163 0.45 6.15 2.52
N THR A 164 -0.74 5.64 2.82
CA THR A 164 -1.90 6.44 3.15
C THR A 164 -1.65 7.25 4.41
N ASN A 165 -2.15 8.48 4.43
CA ASN A 165 -2.13 9.31 5.63
C ASN A 165 -3.25 8.86 6.59
N PHE A 166 -2.98 7.83 7.38
CA PHE A 166 -3.95 7.27 8.34
C PHE A 166 -4.44 8.28 9.40
N HIS A 167 -3.62 9.27 9.76
CA HIS A 167 -4.07 10.35 10.62
C HIS A 167 -5.13 11.20 9.92
N GLN A 168 -4.89 11.58 8.66
CA GLN A 168 -5.88 12.32 7.85
C GLN A 168 -7.13 11.49 7.60
N MET A 169 -7.00 10.18 7.35
CA MET A 169 -8.14 9.26 7.22
C MET A 169 -9.04 9.30 8.46
N GLY A 170 -8.44 9.29 9.67
CA GLY A 170 -9.17 9.41 10.93
C GLY A 170 -9.90 10.76 11.07
N LEU A 171 -9.26 11.86 10.68
CA LEU A 171 -9.88 13.19 10.67
C LEU A 171 -11.06 13.26 9.69
N ILE A 172 -10.87 12.81 8.44
CA ILE A 172 -11.92 12.75 7.43
C ILE A 172 -13.10 11.91 7.94
N ALA A 173 -12.83 10.73 8.52
CA ALA A 173 -13.89 9.88 9.05
C ALA A 173 -14.68 10.57 10.19
N ALA A 174 -13.99 11.28 11.08
CA ALA A 174 -14.65 12.05 12.14
C ALA A 174 -15.50 13.20 11.58
N GLU A 175 -14.98 13.94 10.59
CA GLU A 175 -15.69 15.03 9.91
C GLU A 175 -16.96 14.52 9.21
N LEU A 176 -16.86 13.43 8.45
CA LEU A 176 -18.01 12.81 7.77
C LEU A 176 -19.11 12.41 8.77
N ILE A 177 -18.74 11.86 9.92
CA ILE A 177 -19.67 11.47 10.99
C ILE A 177 -20.32 12.71 11.64
N LEU A 178 -19.51 13.71 12.02
CA LEU A 178 -20.00 14.91 12.71
C LEU A 178 -20.90 15.77 11.81
N ALA A 179 -20.60 15.84 10.52
CA ALA A 179 -21.41 16.54 9.53
C ALA A 179 -22.61 15.73 9.03
N ASN A 180 -22.74 14.46 9.44
CA ASN A 180 -23.68 13.49 8.86
C ASN A 180 -23.60 13.42 7.32
N SER A 181 -22.41 13.64 6.77
CA SER A 181 -22.15 13.59 5.33
C SER A 181 -22.27 12.15 4.81
N LYS A 182 -22.54 12.02 3.51
CA LYS A 182 -22.52 10.75 2.75
C LYS A 182 -21.52 10.82 1.59
N GLU A 183 -20.56 11.73 1.68
CA GLU A 183 -19.51 11.86 0.69
C GLU A 183 -18.54 10.68 0.76
N HIS A 184 -17.98 10.36 -0.39
CA HIS A 184 -16.86 9.45 -0.54
C HIS A 184 -15.61 10.29 -0.80
N VAL A 185 -14.66 10.24 0.13
CA VAL A 185 -13.45 11.05 0.10
C VAL A 185 -12.24 10.13 -0.06
N GLU A 186 -11.47 10.34 -1.13
CA GLU A 186 -10.18 9.69 -1.33
C GLU A 186 -9.17 10.26 -0.31
N VAL A 187 -8.49 9.39 0.41
CA VAL A 187 -7.52 9.79 1.44
C VAL A 187 -6.18 10.09 0.78
N PRO A 188 -5.48 11.18 1.19
CA PRO A 188 -4.15 11.46 0.68
C PRO A 188 -3.16 10.31 0.92
N PHE A 189 -2.49 9.91 -0.15
CA PHE A 189 -1.37 8.97 -0.17
C PHE A 189 -0.07 9.72 -0.44
N LYS A 190 1.05 9.29 0.15
CA LYS A 190 2.34 9.98 -0.02
C LYS A 190 3.53 9.04 -0.01
N LEU A 191 4.58 9.44 -0.73
CA LEU A 191 5.93 8.94 -0.52
C LEU A 191 6.54 9.60 0.73
N THR A 192 7.35 8.84 1.45
CA THR A 192 8.31 9.37 2.43
C THR A 192 9.67 8.77 2.13
N LEU A 193 10.47 9.51 1.37
CA LEU A 193 11.79 9.12 0.90
C LEU A 193 12.81 9.10 2.04
N ARG A 194 13.62 8.03 2.11
CA ARG A 194 14.67 7.83 3.11
C ARG A 194 15.87 7.08 2.50
N ALA A 195 16.84 6.73 3.34
CA ALA A 195 18.11 6.16 2.93
C ALA A 195 18.01 4.79 2.23
N SER A 196 16.88 4.08 2.33
CA SER A 196 16.73 2.77 1.69
C SER A 196 16.40 2.82 0.20
N LEU A 197 16.24 4.00 -0.40
CA LEU A 197 15.97 4.17 -1.84
C LEU A 197 16.91 5.21 -2.46
#